data_AF-A0A2U4AUZ5-F1
#
_entry.id   AF-A0A2U4AUZ5-F1
#
_cell.length_a   1.000
_cell.length_b   1.000
_cell.length_c   1.000
_cell.angle_alpha   90.00
_cell.angle_beta   90.00
_cell.angle_gamma   90.00
#
_symmetry.space_group_name_H-M   'P 1'
#
loop_
_entity.id
_entity.type
_entity.pdbx_description
1 polymer ?
#
loop_
_entity_poly.entity_id
_entity_poly.type
_entity_poly.pdbx_seq_one_letter_code
_entity_poly.pdbx_strand_id
1 'polypeptide(L)'
;MEASEVLFSCSTNYKLTFTARGTELRKKSRKRNCRLDFFFFHFGSYSVTAFFCLLVPAACGILVPRPGINPCSLNWERQERAPARPGSPEAQSSTVAIPDRGWEGSEPQSPGRRSHGRGRLEAATSAKRQDFRGVSAGVARKKGLLLQMSRDYFGSLASPVETAEIKKDERNMATEGPAVRRVQVAEHPRLLKLKGMFNSKFGSVPKFYVRAPGRVNIIGEHIDYCGYSVLPMAVEQDMLIAVEPVKTHILQLANTNPLYPDFSTSANNIQIDKTKPLWHNYFLCGFKGIQEHFGLSDLTGMNCLVDGNIPPSSGLSSSSALVCCAGLVTLTVLGMNLSKVELAEICAKSEHYTGTEGGGMDQSISFLAEEGTAKLIEFSPLRATDVKLPSGAVFVIANSCVEMNKAATSHFNIRVMECRLAAKLLAKHKCLPWEEVLRLEEVQAKLGVSLEEMLLITEDTLHSEPYSPEEICRCLGISLQELKTQILSPNTQDVLTFKLYQRAKHVYSEAARVLQFKKICEEAPDNTVQLLGELMNQSHVSCRDMYECSCPELDQLVDICRKFGAQGSRLTGAGWGGCTVSIVPADKLSSFLANVHEAYYQRSNRSLVPEKQSLFATKPGGGALVFLEA
;
A
#
# COMPACT_ATOMS: atom_id res chain seq x y z
N MET A 1 -23.81 34.01 -53.89
CA MET A 1 -25.27 34.17 -53.70
C MET A 1 -25.50 34.23 -52.21
N GLU A 2 -26.04 35.37 -51.82
CA GLU A 2 -26.86 35.72 -50.65
C GLU A 2 -26.72 35.02 -49.29
N ALA A 3 -26.90 35.88 -48.29
CA ALA A 3 -26.74 35.68 -46.87
C ALA A 3 -27.77 34.72 -46.25
N SER A 4 -27.37 34.13 -45.13
CA SER A 4 -28.30 33.76 -44.06
C SER A 4 -27.59 34.02 -42.74
N GLU A 5 -27.95 35.12 -42.09
CA GLU A 5 -27.58 35.39 -40.70
C GLU A 5 -28.30 34.39 -39.78
N VAL A 6 -27.56 33.83 -38.82
CA VAL A 6 -28.14 33.30 -37.58
C VAL A 6 -27.40 33.98 -36.43
N LEU A 7 -28.12 34.89 -35.79
CA LEU A 7 -27.73 35.59 -34.57
C LEU A 7 -27.73 34.62 -33.38
N PHE A 8 -26.60 34.53 -32.69
CA PHE A 8 -26.59 34.20 -31.26
C PHE A 8 -25.88 35.33 -30.52
N SER A 9 -26.65 36.02 -29.66
CA SER A 9 -26.13 37.06 -28.79
C SER A 9 -25.37 36.42 -27.63
N CYS A 10 -24.11 36.78 -27.46
CA CYS A 10 -23.53 36.90 -26.14
C CYS A 10 -22.51 38.04 -26.17
N SER A 11 -22.69 38.95 -25.22
CA SER A 11 -22.03 40.23 -25.04
C SER A 11 -20.54 40.06 -24.71
N THR A 12 -19.66 40.49 -25.61
CA THR A 12 -18.62 41.52 -25.39
C THR A 12 -17.66 41.57 -26.60
N ASN A 13 -17.33 42.80 -27.00
CA ASN A 13 -16.63 43.18 -28.23
C ASN A 13 -15.25 42.54 -28.37
N TYR A 14 -14.88 42.04 -29.57
CA TYR A 14 -13.69 42.41 -30.37
C TYR A 14 -13.71 41.66 -31.72
N LYS A 15 -13.61 42.40 -32.85
CA LYS A 15 -13.47 41.89 -34.22
C LYS A 15 -11.98 41.77 -34.56
N LEU A 16 -11.53 40.62 -35.07
CA LEU A 16 -10.23 40.47 -35.74
C LEU A 16 -10.42 39.66 -37.03
N THR A 17 -9.99 40.26 -38.14
CA THR A 17 -10.08 39.73 -39.50
C THR A 17 -8.70 39.25 -39.93
N PHE A 18 -8.57 38.04 -40.49
CA PHE A 18 -7.30 37.56 -41.07
C PHE A 18 -7.48 37.17 -42.54
N THR A 19 -6.67 37.77 -43.41
CA THR A 19 -6.52 37.47 -44.83
C THR A 19 -5.32 36.55 -45.04
N ALA A 20 -5.50 35.43 -45.73
CA ALA A 20 -4.44 34.51 -46.10
C ALA A 20 -3.79 34.91 -47.43
N ARG A 21 -2.45 34.92 -47.48
CA ARG A 21 -1.68 34.79 -48.74
C ARG A 21 -0.53 33.82 -48.51
N GLY A 22 -0.61 32.67 -49.19
CA GLY A 22 0.48 31.71 -49.31
C GLY A 22 1.22 31.88 -50.64
N THR A 23 2.49 31.49 -50.65
CA THR A 23 3.24 31.16 -51.87
C THR A 23 3.98 29.84 -51.64
N GLU A 24 3.62 28.85 -52.45
CA GLU A 24 4.13 27.48 -52.49
C GLU A 24 5.03 27.34 -53.73
N LEU A 25 6.16 26.63 -53.64
CA LEU A 25 6.87 26.07 -54.80
C LEU A 25 7.34 24.63 -54.49
N ARG A 26 6.91 23.70 -55.35
CA ARG A 26 6.94 22.22 -55.25
C ARG A 26 7.99 21.56 -56.17
N LYS A 27 8.37 20.30 -55.85
CA LYS A 27 8.23 19.01 -56.64
C LYS A 27 9.25 17.95 -56.14
N LYS A 28 9.05 16.61 -56.12
CA LYS A 28 8.01 15.68 -56.66
C LYS A 28 8.12 14.24 -56.05
N SER A 29 6.96 13.59 -55.80
CA SER A 29 6.56 12.16 -56.09
C SER A 29 7.24 10.96 -55.37
N ARG A 30 6.56 9.96 -54.74
CA ARG A 30 5.48 9.07 -55.27
C ARG A 30 4.75 8.23 -54.17
N LYS A 31 3.43 8.02 -54.35
CA LYS A 31 2.47 6.97 -53.86
C LYS A 31 1.83 7.00 -52.43
N ARG A 32 0.57 7.51 -52.43
CA ARG A 32 -0.72 7.27 -51.69
C ARG A 32 -0.85 6.01 -50.80
N ASN A 33 -1.61 5.94 -49.68
CA ASN A 33 -2.59 6.84 -49.04
C ASN A 33 -2.77 6.51 -47.53
N CYS A 34 -2.39 7.45 -46.65
CA CYS A 34 -3.05 7.92 -45.40
C CYS A 34 -2.05 8.86 -44.71
N ARG A 35 -2.36 10.15 -44.58
CA ARG A 35 -1.53 11.17 -43.92
C ARG A 35 -2.30 11.77 -42.75
N LEU A 36 -1.70 11.79 -41.57
CA LEU A 36 -2.02 12.76 -40.51
C LEU A 36 -1.12 13.98 -40.74
N ASP A 37 -1.71 15.17 -40.79
CA ASP A 37 -0.94 16.43 -40.76
C ASP A 37 -1.02 17.02 -39.34
N PHE A 38 0.13 17.35 -38.75
CA PHE A 38 0.24 18.06 -37.46
C PHE A 38 0.47 19.55 -37.71
N PHE A 39 -0.27 20.42 -37.02
CA PHE A 39 0.00 21.85 -36.98
C PHE A 39 0.54 22.24 -35.59
N PHE A 40 1.71 22.87 -35.55
CA PHE A 40 2.25 23.50 -34.36
C PHE A 40 1.99 25.00 -34.42
N PHE A 41 1.45 25.57 -33.34
CA PHE A 41 1.43 27.01 -33.12
C PHE A 41 2.37 27.35 -31.95
N HIS A 42 3.16 28.40 -32.10
CA HIS A 42 4.04 28.91 -31.04
C HIS A 42 3.46 30.22 -30.48
N PHE A 43 3.24 30.25 -29.17
CA PHE A 43 2.90 31.45 -28.41
C PHE A 43 3.77 31.52 -27.15
N GLY A 44 4.94 32.15 -27.23
CA GLY A 44 5.76 32.44 -26.05
C GLY A 44 5.99 31.25 -25.09
N SER A 45 6.28 31.54 -23.82
CA SER A 45 6.88 30.60 -22.85
C SER A 45 5.95 29.52 -22.26
N TYR A 46 4.87 29.10 -22.93
CA TYR A 46 4.09 27.92 -22.53
C TYR A 46 3.49 27.21 -23.76
N SER A 47 3.56 25.88 -23.80
CA SER A 47 3.05 25.05 -24.90
C SER A 47 1.79 24.29 -24.47
N VAL A 48 0.71 24.37 -25.25
CA VAL A 48 -0.54 23.62 -25.03
C VAL A 48 -0.88 22.85 -26.30
N THR A 49 -1.08 21.54 -26.18
CA THR A 49 -1.48 20.66 -27.30
C THR A 49 -2.97 20.36 -27.18
N ALA A 50 -3.76 20.68 -28.21
CA ALA A 50 -5.18 20.32 -28.29
C ALA A 50 -5.43 19.34 -29.44
N PHE A 51 -6.16 18.25 -29.17
CA PHE A 51 -6.60 17.26 -30.17
C PHE A 51 -8.05 17.55 -30.59
N PHE A 52 -8.30 17.65 -31.90
CA PHE A 52 -9.65 17.62 -32.46
C PHE A 52 -9.79 16.42 -33.41
N CYS A 53 -10.82 15.61 -33.18
CA CYS A 53 -11.22 14.52 -34.07
C CYS A 53 -12.52 14.93 -34.77
N LEU A 54 -12.47 15.13 -36.10
CA LEU A 54 -13.62 15.46 -36.93
C LEU A 54 -14.15 14.20 -37.62
N LEU A 55 -15.34 13.74 -37.22
CA LEU A 55 -16.14 12.74 -37.94
C LEU A 55 -17.00 13.46 -38.99
N VAL A 56 -16.83 13.08 -40.26
CA VAL A 56 -17.71 13.50 -41.38
C VAL A 56 -18.70 12.37 -41.68
N PRO A 57 -20.03 12.62 -41.72
CA PRO A 57 -20.99 11.63 -42.18
C PRO A 57 -21.19 11.73 -43.70
N ALA A 58 -21.23 10.58 -44.39
CA ALA A 58 -21.69 10.48 -45.77
C ALA A 58 -23.02 9.72 -45.81
N ALA A 59 -24.04 10.33 -46.42
CA ALA A 59 -25.35 9.77 -46.67
C ALA A 59 -25.57 9.52 -48.17
N CYS A 60 -26.22 8.41 -48.52
CA CYS A 60 -27.05 8.10 -49.70
C CYS A 60 -27.27 6.57 -49.71
N GLY A 61 -28.45 5.97 -49.93
CA GLY A 61 -29.76 6.44 -50.35
C GLY A 61 -30.82 5.33 -50.18
N ILE A 62 -32.05 5.68 -50.52
CA ILE A 62 -33.35 5.08 -50.17
C ILE A 62 -33.70 3.81 -50.98
N LEU A 63 -34.39 2.83 -50.36
CA LEU A 63 -35.55 2.10 -50.93
C LEU A 63 -36.23 1.20 -49.87
N VAL A 64 -37.56 1.30 -49.77
CA VAL A 64 -38.47 0.48 -48.95
C VAL A 64 -39.40 -0.30 -49.91
N PRO A 65 -39.75 -1.57 -49.63
CA PRO A 65 -41.12 -1.89 -49.21
C PRO A 65 -41.22 -2.93 -48.06
N ARG A 66 -42.34 -2.87 -47.34
CA ARG A 66 -42.81 -3.72 -46.20
C ARG A 66 -43.33 -5.11 -46.67
N PRO A 67 -44.03 -5.93 -45.83
CA PRO A 67 -43.59 -6.70 -44.64
C PRO A 67 -44.01 -8.21 -44.72
N GLY A 68 -43.51 -9.08 -43.83
CA GLY A 68 -44.24 -10.29 -43.45
C GLY A 68 -43.44 -11.54 -43.06
N ILE A 69 -43.96 -12.21 -42.03
CA ILE A 69 -43.74 -13.60 -41.56
C ILE A 69 -42.75 -13.78 -40.39
N ASN A 70 -43.27 -14.48 -39.39
CA ASN A 70 -42.79 -14.69 -38.01
C ASN A 70 -42.03 -16.07 -37.89
N PRO A 71 -41.61 -16.53 -36.71
CA PRO A 71 -40.21 -16.77 -36.34
C PRO A 71 -39.77 -18.25 -36.42
N CYS A 72 -38.46 -18.51 -36.47
CA CYS A 72 -37.88 -19.79 -36.10
C CYS A 72 -36.67 -19.60 -35.17
N SER A 73 -36.80 -20.23 -34.00
CA SER A 73 -35.83 -20.51 -32.96
C SER A 73 -34.53 -21.15 -33.48
N LEU A 74 -33.39 -20.75 -32.93
CA LEU A 74 -32.17 -21.56 -32.92
C LEU A 74 -31.40 -21.32 -31.62
N ASN A 75 -31.43 -22.37 -30.78
CA ASN A 75 -30.60 -22.56 -29.60
C ASN A 75 -29.12 -22.60 -29.99
N TRP A 76 -28.25 -22.01 -29.18
CA TRP A 76 -26.82 -22.30 -29.19
C TRP A 76 -26.45 -22.99 -27.88
N GLU A 77 -26.37 -24.32 -27.92
CA GLU A 77 -25.86 -25.14 -26.83
C GLU A 77 -24.33 -25.06 -26.73
N ARG A 78 -23.88 -25.07 -25.47
CA ARG A 78 -22.48 -25.21 -25.04
C ARG A 78 -21.87 -26.49 -25.59
N GLN A 79 -20.71 -26.37 -26.24
CA GLN A 79 -19.78 -27.50 -26.37
C GLN A 79 -18.84 -27.54 -25.16
N GLU A 80 -19.12 -28.47 -24.25
CA GLU A 80 -18.16 -28.95 -23.26
C GLU A 80 -17.16 -29.90 -23.94
N ARG A 81 -15.86 -29.63 -23.76
CA ARG A 81 -14.78 -30.55 -24.13
C ARG A 81 -14.49 -31.48 -22.97
N ALA A 82 -14.69 -32.78 -23.19
CA ALA A 82 -14.32 -33.87 -22.30
C ALA A 82 -12.78 -34.07 -22.24
N PRO A 83 -12.23 -34.46 -21.08
CA PRO A 83 -10.85 -34.96 -20.98
C PRO A 83 -10.80 -36.47 -21.23
N ALA A 84 -9.71 -36.90 -21.87
CA ALA A 84 -9.39 -38.29 -22.20
C ALA A 84 -9.11 -39.15 -20.94
N ARG A 85 -9.49 -40.43 -21.00
CA ARG A 85 -9.11 -41.48 -20.03
C ARG A 85 -8.01 -42.40 -20.60
N PRO A 86 -7.28 -43.12 -19.71
CA PRO A 86 -5.92 -43.57 -19.94
C PRO A 86 -5.81 -45.03 -20.43
N GLY A 87 -4.66 -45.37 -21.00
CA GLY A 87 -4.24 -46.74 -21.28
C GLY A 87 -3.31 -47.28 -20.18
N SER A 88 -3.64 -48.47 -19.68
CA SER A 88 -2.80 -49.36 -18.86
C SER A 88 -2.13 -50.42 -19.74
N PRO A 89 -1.07 -51.06 -19.23
CA PRO A 89 -1.09 -52.52 -19.17
C PRO A 89 -0.79 -53.10 -17.77
N GLU A 90 -1.39 -54.26 -17.54
CA GLU A 90 -1.28 -55.26 -16.46
C GLU A 90 0.19 -55.74 -16.28
N ALA A 91 0.67 -56.41 -15.24
CA ALA A 91 0.17 -57.24 -14.13
C ALA A 91 1.27 -57.17 -13.00
N GLN A 92 1.18 -57.69 -11.77
CA GLN A 92 0.51 -58.86 -11.21
C GLN A 92 0.57 -58.77 -9.66
N SER A 93 -0.43 -59.38 -9.03
CA SER A 93 -0.78 -59.41 -7.61
C SER A 93 0.17 -60.20 -6.69
N SER A 94 0.23 -59.80 -5.41
CA SER A 94 0.11 -60.76 -4.30
C SER A 94 -0.61 -60.15 -3.11
N THR A 95 -1.71 -60.81 -2.74
CA THR A 95 -2.60 -60.55 -1.61
C THR A 95 -2.23 -61.54 -0.51
N VAL A 96 -2.06 -61.10 0.74
CA VAL A 96 -2.14 -62.00 1.91
C VAL A 96 -2.98 -61.33 2.99
N ALA A 97 -3.88 -62.15 3.52
CA ALA A 97 -5.02 -61.82 4.33
C ALA A 97 -4.71 -61.66 5.83
N ILE A 98 -5.65 -60.97 6.47
CA ILE A 98 -5.94 -60.86 7.90
C ILE A 98 -6.29 -62.24 8.49
N PRO A 99 -6.07 -62.46 9.80
CA PRO A 99 -7.04 -63.20 10.58
C PRO A 99 -7.60 -62.40 11.76
N ASP A 100 -8.92 -62.49 11.85
CA ASP A 100 -9.78 -62.08 12.96
C ASP A 100 -9.42 -62.77 14.28
N ARG A 101 -9.58 -62.03 15.38
CA ARG A 101 -10.24 -62.53 16.59
C ARG A 101 -11.04 -61.40 17.23
N GLY A 102 -12.35 -61.61 17.28
CA GLY A 102 -13.30 -60.72 17.94
C GLY A 102 -13.32 -60.87 19.46
N TRP A 103 -13.95 -59.88 20.09
CA TRP A 103 -14.61 -60.07 21.38
C TRP A 103 -15.88 -59.22 21.42
N GLU A 104 -17.00 -59.88 21.65
CA GLU A 104 -18.34 -59.32 21.82
C GLU A 104 -18.56 -58.81 23.25
N GLY A 105 -19.29 -57.68 23.34
CA GLY A 105 -20.47 -57.49 24.20
C GLY A 105 -20.32 -57.54 25.72
N SER A 106 -20.55 -56.41 26.39
CA SER A 106 -21.77 -56.18 27.21
C SER A 106 -21.64 -54.93 28.10
N GLU A 107 -22.65 -54.06 28.03
CA GLU A 107 -23.02 -53.13 29.13
C GLU A 107 -23.49 -53.94 30.35
N PRO A 108 -23.47 -53.34 31.56
CA PRO A 108 -24.76 -52.89 32.09
C PRO A 108 -24.74 -51.63 32.98
N GLN A 109 -25.81 -50.85 32.80
CA GLN A 109 -26.70 -50.22 33.79
C GLN A 109 -26.20 -49.70 35.16
N SER A 110 -26.61 -48.46 35.42
CA SER A 110 -26.78 -47.75 36.69
C SER A 110 -27.44 -48.52 37.85
N PRO A 111 -27.26 -48.04 39.09
CA PRO A 111 -28.34 -48.05 40.08
C PRO A 111 -28.66 -46.65 40.64
N GLY A 112 -29.93 -46.43 40.96
CA GLY A 112 -30.47 -45.18 41.47
C GLY A 112 -30.76 -45.14 42.98
N ARG A 113 -30.90 -43.88 43.45
CA ARG A 113 -31.76 -43.29 44.51
C ARG A 113 -31.80 -43.82 45.96
N ARG A 114 -31.98 -42.79 46.82
CA ARG A 114 -32.57 -42.69 48.19
C ARG A 114 -31.53 -42.78 49.32
N SER A 115 -31.55 -41.99 50.40
CA SER A 115 -32.41 -40.91 50.92
C SER A 115 -31.79 -40.40 52.26
N HIS A 116 -32.35 -39.32 52.83
CA HIS A 116 -32.10 -38.70 54.17
C HIS A 116 -30.99 -37.62 54.18
N GLY A 117 -31.17 -36.41 54.71
CA GLY A 117 -32.31 -35.79 55.37
C GLY A 117 -31.87 -34.50 56.09
N ARG A 118 -32.54 -33.39 55.75
CA ARG A 118 -32.93 -32.22 56.55
C ARG A 118 -31.93 -31.39 57.40
N GLY A 119 -32.06 -30.08 57.18
CA GLY A 119 -31.85 -28.97 58.14
C GLY A 119 -31.51 -27.69 57.37
N ARG A 120 -32.43 -27.01 56.67
CA ARG A 120 -33.48 -26.06 57.10
C ARG A 120 -32.96 -24.92 58.01
N LEU A 121 -32.88 -23.72 57.44
CA LEU A 121 -33.34 -22.49 58.10
C LEU A 121 -34.07 -21.61 57.08
N GLU A 122 -35.21 -21.10 57.51
CA GLU A 122 -36.28 -20.49 56.72
C GLU A 122 -36.16 -18.97 56.55
N ALA A 123 -36.78 -18.53 55.46
CA ALA A 123 -37.39 -17.25 55.09
C ALA A 123 -37.52 -16.10 56.12
N ALA A 124 -37.42 -14.87 55.60
CA ALA A 124 -38.46 -13.85 55.79
C ALA A 124 -38.46 -12.83 54.63
N THR A 125 -39.60 -12.78 53.94
CA THR A 125 -40.06 -11.73 53.03
C THR A 125 -40.67 -10.57 53.83
N SER A 126 -40.51 -9.32 53.39
CA SER A 126 -41.61 -8.35 53.37
C SER A 126 -41.30 -7.14 52.48
N ALA A 127 -42.29 -6.79 51.67
CA ALA A 127 -42.33 -5.63 50.80
C ALA A 127 -42.87 -4.41 51.54
N LYS A 128 -42.45 -3.20 51.12
CA LYS A 128 -43.30 -2.01 51.15
C LYS A 128 -43.08 -1.18 49.88
N ARG A 129 -44.16 -1.10 49.10
CA ARG A 129 -44.41 -0.08 48.08
C ARG A 129 -44.60 1.28 48.74
N GLN A 130 -44.13 2.34 48.08
CA GLN A 130 -44.82 3.63 48.07
C GLN A 130 -44.67 4.27 46.68
N ASP A 131 -45.82 4.51 46.06
CA ASP A 131 -46.00 5.30 44.84
C ASP A 131 -45.62 6.77 45.08
N PHE A 132 -45.08 7.44 44.06
CA PHE A 132 -45.52 8.80 43.72
C PHE A 132 -45.33 9.07 42.22
N ARG A 133 -46.43 9.41 41.57
CA ARG A 133 -46.52 9.90 40.19
C ARG A 133 -46.07 11.36 40.13
N GLY A 134 -45.40 11.71 39.03
CA GLY A 134 -45.38 13.05 38.44
C GLY A 134 -44.33 14.01 38.99
N VAL A 135 -43.33 14.38 38.17
CA VAL A 135 -43.18 15.73 37.60
C VAL A 135 -42.13 15.64 36.49
N SER A 136 -42.60 15.83 35.27
CA SER A 136 -41.80 16.19 34.10
C SER A 136 -41.29 17.63 34.23
N ALA A 137 -39.98 17.82 34.43
CA ALA A 137 -39.20 19.01 34.06
C ALA A 137 -37.83 18.93 34.78
N GLY A 138 -36.78 18.47 34.09
CA GLY A 138 -35.47 18.40 34.74
C GLY A 138 -34.28 17.90 33.92
N VAL A 139 -34.43 17.61 32.63
CA VAL A 139 -33.34 17.04 31.79
C VAL A 139 -32.74 18.07 30.81
N ALA A 140 -33.17 19.33 30.87
CA ALA A 140 -32.64 20.40 30.00
C ALA A 140 -31.68 21.39 30.71
N ARG A 141 -31.20 21.10 31.93
CA ARG A 141 -30.32 22.02 32.69
C ARG A 141 -28.97 21.46 33.16
N LYS A 142 -28.56 20.28 32.68
CA LYS A 142 -27.22 19.71 32.94
C LYS A 142 -26.31 19.57 31.71
N LYS A 143 -26.74 20.05 30.54
CA LYS A 143 -25.89 20.18 29.33
C LYS A 143 -25.23 21.55 29.16
N GLY A 144 -25.57 22.53 30.01
CA GLY A 144 -25.03 23.90 29.94
C GLY A 144 -23.83 24.20 30.83
N LEU A 145 -23.42 23.30 31.74
CA LEU A 145 -22.37 23.58 32.72
C LEU A 145 -21.02 22.90 32.43
N LEU A 146 -20.96 21.92 31.52
CA LEU A 146 -19.70 21.33 31.05
C LEU A 146 -19.07 22.10 29.88
N LEU A 147 -19.83 22.98 29.21
CA LEU A 147 -19.38 23.78 28.06
C LEU A 147 -18.78 25.14 28.44
N GLN A 148 -18.75 25.47 29.74
CA GLN A 148 -18.23 26.76 30.22
C GLN A 148 -16.90 26.64 30.97
N MET A 149 -16.50 25.44 31.41
CA MET A 149 -15.16 25.21 31.99
C MET A 149 -14.07 24.93 30.92
N SER A 150 -14.45 24.70 29.66
CA SER A 150 -13.50 24.47 28.55
C SER A 150 -13.09 25.75 27.80
N ARG A 151 -13.73 26.90 28.08
CA ARG A 151 -13.42 28.18 27.42
C ARG A 151 -12.48 29.09 28.23
N ASP A 152 -12.46 28.94 29.55
CA ASP A 152 -11.64 29.80 30.42
C ASP A 152 -10.23 29.24 30.71
N TYR A 153 -9.90 28.04 30.21
CA TYR A 153 -8.57 27.42 30.39
C TYR A 153 -7.66 27.49 29.15
N PHE A 154 -8.19 27.88 27.98
CA PHE A 154 -7.43 27.94 26.71
C PHE A 154 -7.29 29.36 26.12
N GLY A 155 -7.78 30.40 26.81
CA GLY A 155 -7.65 31.79 26.40
C GLY A 155 -6.44 32.50 26.99
N SER A 156 -5.20 32.02 26.77
CA SER A 156 -4.00 32.71 27.28
C SER A 156 -2.67 32.31 26.61
N LEU A 157 -2.64 31.87 25.35
CA LEU A 157 -1.36 31.67 24.63
C LEU A 157 -1.51 32.08 23.16
N ALA A 158 -1.56 33.38 22.93
CA ALA A 158 -1.35 33.97 21.62
C ALA A 158 -0.51 35.23 21.78
N SER A 159 0.79 35.04 21.92
CA SER A 159 1.80 36.07 21.68
C SER A 159 2.68 35.59 20.52
N PRO A 160 2.97 36.45 19.51
CA PRO A 160 3.68 36.03 18.31
C PRO A 160 5.15 35.80 18.66
N VAL A 161 5.57 34.54 18.69
CA VAL A 161 7.00 34.20 18.66
C VAL A 161 7.45 34.29 17.21
N GLU A 162 8.47 35.11 16.98
CA GLU A 162 9.12 35.34 15.69
C GLU A 162 9.47 34.01 15.01
N THR A 163 8.82 33.75 13.87
CA THR A 163 9.11 32.65 12.97
C THR A 163 10.30 33.04 12.08
N ALA A 164 11.48 33.11 12.66
CA ALA A 164 12.69 33.52 11.96
C ALA A 164 13.87 32.55 12.16
N GLU A 165 13.65 31.23 12.20
CA GLU A 165 14.77 30.28 12.07
C GLU A 165 14.45 28.88 11.50
N ILE A 166 13.17 28.53 11.26
CA ILE A 166 12.79 27.17 10.77
C ILE A 166 12.79 27.06 9.22
N LYS A 167 12.81 28.17 8.47
CA LYS A 167 12.65 28.16 7.00
C LYS A 167 13.89 27.76 6.18
N LYS A 168 14.99 27.34 6.82
CA LYS A 168 16.27 27.07 6.13
C LYS A 168 16.45 25.60 5.74
N ASP A 169 15.89 24.65 6.49
CA ASP A 169 16.04 23.21 6.20
C ASP A 169 14.94 22.63 5.30
N GLU A 170 13.69 23.11 5.39
CA GLU A 170 12.58 22.60 4.57
C GLU A 170 12.77 22.81 3.06
N ARG A 171 13.57 23.82 2.66
CA ARG A 171 13.79 24.14 1.24
C ARG A 171 14.85 23.27 0.55
N ASN A 172 15.70 22.55 1.30
CA ASN A 172 16.80 21.80 0.69
C ASN A 172 16.42 20.36 0.28
N MET A 173 15.52 19.68 0.99
CA MET A 173 15.16 18.29 0.66
C MET A 173 14.31 18.14 -0.61
N ALA A 174 13.56 19.18 -1.00
CA ALA A 174 12.65 19.11 -2.15
C ALA A 174 13.37 19.06 -3.51
N THR A 175 14.64 19.46 -3.58
CA THR A 175 15.40 19.55 -4.85
C THR A 175 16.67 18.69 -4.86
N GLU A 176 17.04 18.06 -3.74
CA GLU A 176 18.25 17.24 -3.66
C GLU A 176 18.02 15.88 -4.33
N GLY A 177 18.90 15.50 -5.27
CA GLY A 177 18.93 14.16 -5.83
C GLY A 177 19.57 13.14 -4.86
N PRO A 178 19.44 11.83 -5.12
CA PRO A 178 20.14 10.81 -4.35
C PRO A 178 21.67 10.99 -4.42
N ALA A 179 22.35 10.78 -3.29
CA ALA A 179 23.79 11.00 -3.24
C ALA A 179 24.57 9.93 -4.02
N VAL A 180 25.69 10.36 -4.62
CA VAL A 180 26.67 9.50 -5.28
C VAL A 180 27.88 9.36 -4.36
N ARG A 181 28.20 8.13 -3.93
CA ARG A 181 29.33 7.84 -3.05
C ARG A 181 30.40 7.05 -3.79
N ARG A 182 31.65 7.52 -3.72
CA ARG A 182 32.80 6.74 -4.18
C ARG A 182 33.21 5.73 -3.11
N VAL A 183 33.48 4.50 -3.51
CA VAL A 183 33.82 3.40 -2.59
C VAL A 183 34.94 2.54 -3.14
N GLN A 184 35.82 2.06 -2.27
CA GLN A 184 36.77 1.01 -2.61
C GLN A 184 36.05 -0.33 -2.54
N VAL A 185 35.73 -0.93 -3.69
CA VAL A 185 34.93 -2.17 -3.75
C VAL A 185 35.55 -3.30 -2.92
N ALA A 186 36.88 -3.36 -2.82
CA ALA A 186 37.60 -4.34 -2.01
C ALA A 186 37.29 -4.27 -0.49
N GLU A 187 36.92 -3.10 0.02
CA GLU A 187 36.58 -2.89 1.45
C GLU A 187 35.13 -3.30 1.77
N HIS A 188 34.33 -3.60 0.76
CA HIS A 188 32.92 -3.95 0.88
C HIS A 188 32.67 -5.37 0.37
N PRO A 189 32.68 -6.40 1.24
CA PRO A 189 32.60 -7.81 0.81
C PRO A 189 31.41 -8.12 -0.10
N ARG A 190 30.25 -7.48 0.12
CA ARG A 190 29.06 -7.66 -0.71
C ARG A 190 29.23 -7.07 -2.12
N LEU A 191 29.82 -5.87 -2.25
CA LEU A 191 30.11 -5.27 -3.56
C LEU A 191 31.18 -6.07 -4.31
N LEU A 192 32.23 -6.53 -3.61
CA LEU A 192 33.27 -7.35 -4.21
C LEU A 192 32.72 -8.68 -4.76
N LYS A 193 31.88 -9.37 -3.97
CA LYS A 193 31.17 -10.56 -4.41
C LYS A 193 30.30 -10.27 -5.64
N LEU A 194 29.52 -9.19 -5.59
CA LEU A 194 28.62 -8.81 -6.68
C LEU A 194 29.39 -8.47 -7.96
N LYS A 195 30.52 -7.77 -7.85
CA LYS A 195 31.44 -7.50 -8.97
C LYS A 195 31.95 -8.78 -9.63
N GLY A 196 32.40 -9.73 -8.81
CA GLY A 196 32.89 -11.03 -9.30
C GLY A 196 31.81 -11.81 -10.05
N MET A 197 30.62 -11.92 -9.45
CA MET A 197 29.48 -12.61 -10.07
C MET A 197 28.99 -11.91 -11.34
N PHE A 198 28.98 -10.57 -11.36
CA PHE A 198 28.60 -9.78 -12.53
C PHE A 198 29.57 -10.06 -13.70
N ASN A 199 30.88 -10.04 -13.44
CA ASN A 199 31.89 -10.34 -14.45
C ASN A 199 31.80 -11.78 -14.97
N SER A 200 31.53 -12.76 -14.10
CA SER A 200 31.27 -14.13 -14.53
C SER A 200 30.01 -14.26 -15.38
N LYS A 201 28.98 -13.42 -15.15
CA LYS A 201 27.69 -13.49 -15.83
C LYS A 201 27.69 -12.80 -17.19
N PHE A 202 28.26 -11.60 -17.28
CA PHE A 202 28.19 -10.72 -18.45
C PHE A 202 29.52 -10.55 -19.19
N GLY A 203 30.63 -11.03 -18.64
CA GLY A 203 31.96 -10.93 -19.25
C GLY A 203 32.61 -9.54 -19.16
N SER A 204 32.02 -8.64 -18.38
CA SER A 204 32.44 -7.26 -18.15
C SER A 204 32.31 -6.90 -16.67
N VAL A 205 33.01 -5.86 -16.21
CA VAL A 205 32.81 -5.34 -14.86
C VAL A 205 31.68 -4.30 -14.83
N PRO A 206 30.91 -4.19 -13.74
CA PRO A 206 29.88 -3.18 -13.62
C PRO A 206 30.49 -1.78 -13.63
N LYS A 207 29.78 -0.83 -14.24
CA LYS A 207 30.17 0.58 -14.31
C LYS A 207 29.84 1.35 -13.03
N PHE A 208 28.74 0.99 -12.37
CA PHE A 208 28.31 1.55 -11.11
C PHE A 208 27.38 0.57 -10.38
N TYR A 209 27.03 0.92 -9.14
CA TYR A 209 26.06 0.18 -8.35
C TYR A 209 25.01 1.13 -7.80
N VAL A 210 23.83 0.60 -7.48
CA VAL A 210 22.78 1.35 -6.80
C VAL A 210 22.26 0.52 -5.65
N ARG A 211 21.95 1.17 -4.53
CA ARG A 211 21.20 0.55 -3.44
C ARG A 211 19.93 1.31 -3.10
N ALA A 212 18.91 0.58 -2.66
CA ALA A 212 17.72 1.16 -2.02
C ALA A 212 17.28 0.27 -0.84
N PRO A 213 17.09 0.85 0.36
CA PRO A 213 16.80 0.08 1.55
C PRO A 213 15.36 -0.43 1.59
N GLY A 214 15.17 -1.52 2.33
CA GLY A 214 13.87 -1.87 2.89
C GLY A 214 13.55 -0.96 4.08
N ARG A 215 12.43 -1.24 4.75
CA ARG A 215 11.97 -0.38 5.84
C ARG A 215 11.13 -1.13 6.86
N VAL A 216 11.11 -0.58 8.07
CA VAL A 216 10.13 -0.93 9.10
C VAL A 216 9.20 0.26 9.31
N ASN A 217 7.90 -0.02 9.41
CA ASN A 217 6.93 0.98 9.81
C ASN A 217 6.75 0.90 11.34
N ILE A 218 7.16 1.93 12.08
CA ILE A 218 7.11 1.90 13.54
C ILE A 218 5.65 1.98 14.00
N ILE A 219 4.85 2.85 13.38
CA ILE A 219 3.41 3.00 13.61
C ILE A 219 2.76 3.75 12.43
N GLY A 220 1.47 3.52 12.15
CA GLY A 220 0.79 4.09 11.00
C GLY A 220 0.54 3.09 9.89
N GLU A 221 -0.02 1.92 10.20
CA GLU A 221 -0.27 0.89 9.17
C GLU A 221 -1.55 1.16 8.38
N HIS A 222 -1.53 0.87 7.08
CA HIS A 222 -2.74 0.93 6.22
C HIS A 222 -3.45 2.29 6.16
N ILE A 223 -2.73 3.38 6.45
CA ILE A 223 -3.27 4.74 6.39
C ILE A 223 -2.60 5.61 5.31
N ASP A 224 -1.48 5.17 4.74
CA ASP A 224 -0.72 5.92 3.73
C ASP A 224 -1.51 6.12 2.43
N TYR A 225 -2.14 5.07 1.91
CA TYR A 225 -3.07 5.20 0.77
C TYR A 225 -4.36 5.94 1.12
N CYS A 226 -4.65 6.12 2.42
CA CYS A 226 -5.75 6.94 2.90
C CYS A 226 -5.37 8.42 3.06
N GLY A 227 -4.13 8.79 2.74
CA GLY A 227 -3.64 10.18 2.76
C GLY A 227 -3.02 10.62 4.08
N TYR A 228 -3.00 9.76 5.10
CA TYR A 228 -2.46 10.11 6.41
C TYR A 228 -0.97 9.84 6.53
N SER A 229 -0.33 10.65 7.37
CA SER A 229 1.08 10.52 7.68
C SER A 229 1.41 9.23 8.43
N VAL A 230 2.62 8.72 8.21
CA VAL A 230 3.14 7.46 8.77
C VAL A 230 4.52 7.67 9.37
N LEU A 231 4.97 6.76 10.24
CA LEU A 231 6.25 6.91 10.94
C LEU A 231 7.19 5.71 10.71
N PRO A 232 7.78 5.57 9.51
CA PRO A 232 8.76 4.54 9.22
C PRO A 232 10.20 4.96 9.49
N MET A 233 11.10 3.97 9.42
CA MET A 233 12.53 4.18 9.20
C MET A 233 13.08 3.13 8.23
N ALA A 234 14.11 3.50 7.47
CA ALA A 234 14.83 2.52 6.65
C ALA A 234 15.60 1.55 7.54
N VAL A 235 15.63 0.27 7.15
CA VAL A 235 16.51 -0.72 7.77
C VAL A 235 17.83 -0.81 7.00
N GLU A 236 18.83 -1.47 7.57
CA GLU A 236 20.12 -1.66 6.90
C GLU A 236 20.03 -2.60 5.69
N GLN A 237 19.13 -3.58 5.72
CA GLN A 237 18.89 -4.49 4.61
C GLN A 237 18.35 -3.72 3.39
N ASP A 238 18.86 -4.06 2.22
CA ASP A 238 18.61 -3.33 0.97
C ASP A 238 18.59 -4.24 -0.27
N MET A 239 18.11 -3.67 -1.36
CA MET A 239 18.36 -4.15 -2.72
C MET A 239 19.60 -3.46 -3.25
N LEU A 240 20.54 -4.23 -3.79
CA LEU A 240 21.79 -3.76 -4.39
C LEU A 240 21.88 -4.28 -5.82
N ILE A 241 22.10 -3.38 -6.78
CA ILE A 241 22.16 -3.71 -8.20
C ILE A 241 23.48 -3.24 -8.79
N ALA A 242 24.24 -4.18 -9.39
CA ALA A 242 25.41 -3.88 -10.20
C ALA A 242 24.99 -3.68 -11.66
N VAL A 243 25.48 -2.63 -12.32
CA VAL A 243 24.95 -2.16 -13.60
C VAL A 243 26.05 -1.88 -14.62
N GLU A 244 25.83 -2.31 -15.86
CA GLU A 244 26.58 -1.88 -17.04
C GLU A 244 25.60 -1.37 -18.10
N PRO A 245 25.66 -0.07 -18.48
CA PRO A 245 24.96 0.43 -19.66
C PRO A 245 25.50 -0.21 -20.94
N VAL A 246 24.60 -0.64 -21.84
CA VAL A 246 24.99 -1.20 -23.14
C VAL A 246 24.44 -0.35 -24.29
N LYS A 247 25.10 -0.42 -25.46
CA LYS A 247 24.66 0.33 -26.66
C LYS A 247 23.45 -0.29 -27.37
N THR A 248 23.11 -1.53 -27.05
CA THR A 248 21.94 -2.22 -27.60
C THR A 248 20.67 -1.77 -26.89
N HIS A 249 19.49 -2.02 -27.45
CA HIS A 249 18.21 -1.84 -26.79
C HIS A 249 17.77 -3.13 -26.09
N ILE A 250 18.66 -3.72 -25.29
CA ILE A 250 18.38 -4.97 -24.57
C ILE A 250 18.58 -4.73 -23.08
N LEU A 251 17.55 -5.02 -22.30
CA LEU A 251 17.62 -5.11 -20.84
C LEU A 251 17.89 -6.58 -20.47
N GLN A 252 18.99 -6.84 -19.79
CA GLN A 252 19.32 -8.15 -19.24
C GLN A 252 19.34 -8.08 -17.71
N LEU A 253 18.51 -8.89 -17.07
CA LEU A 253 18.38 -8.98 -15.62
C LEU A 253 18.81 -10.37 -15.16
N ALA A 254 19.74 -10.39 -14.22
CA ALA A 254 20.13 -11.59 -13.48
C ALA A 254 19.96 -11.34 -11.98
N ASN A 255 19.92 -12.42 -11.19
CA ASN A 255 19.86 -12.35 -9.74
C ASN A 255 20.94 -13.24 -9.11
N THR A 256 21.51 -12.82 -7.97
CA THR A 256 22.48 -13.64 -7.24
C THR A 256 21.83 -14.85 -6.56
N ASN A 257 20.52 -14.78 -6.29
CA ASN A 257 19.75 -15.87 -5.73
C ASN A 257 19.10 -16.69 -6.87
N PRO A 258 19.40 -17.99 -6.99
CA PRO A 258 18.92 -18.83 -8.09
C PRO A 258 17.39 -19.05 -8.08
N LEU A 259 16.68 -18.71 -7.00
CA LEU A 259 15.22 -18.72 -6.95
C LEU A 259 14.60 -17.70 -7.92
N TYR A 260 15.35 -16.69 -8.34
CA TYR A 260 14.91 -15.62 -9.23
C TYR A 260 15.59 -15.79 -10.60
N PRO A 261 14.92 -16.45 -11.57
CA PRO A 261 15.53 -16.76 -12.86
C PRO A 261 15.84 -15.50 -13.66
N ASP A 262 16.84 -15.58 -14.54
CA ASP A 262 17.20 -14.50 -15.44
C ASP A 262 16.02 -14.07 -16.33
N PHE A 263 16.04 -12.81 -16.75
CA PHE A 263 15.06 -12.23 -17.65
C PHE A 263 15.77 -11.32 -18.67
N SER A 264 15.28 -11.32 -19.91
CA SER A 264 15.74 -10.35 -20.91
C SER A 264 14.60 -9.86 -21.80
N THR A 265 14.66 -8.61 -22.22
CA THR A 265 13.70 -8.02 -23.14
C THR A 265 14.35 -6.92 -23.99
N SER A 266 13.86 -6.78 -25.21
CA SER A 266 14.16 -5.67 -26.13
C SER A 266 12.91 -4.88 -26.54
N ALA A 267 11.80 -5.10 -25.83
CA ALA A 267 10.53 -4.46 -26.14
C ALA A 267 10.53 -2.99 -25.70
N ASN A 268 10.32 -2.08 -26.64
CA ASN A 268 10.11 -0.66 -26.36
C ASN A 268 8.85 -0.42 -25.49
N ASN A 269 7.78 -1.18 -25.71
CA ASN A 269 6.57 -1.10 -24.91
C ASN A 269 6.57 -2.19 -23.82
N ILE A 270 7.04 -1.83 -22.62
CA ILE A 270 7.06 -2.74 -21.47
C ILE A 270 5.64 -3.03 -20.98
N GLN A 271 5.22 -4.27 -21.18
CA GLN A 271 3.99 -4.85 -20.64
C GLN A 271 4.31 -5.60 -19.36
N ILE A 272 3.65 -5.22 -18.27
CA ILE A 272 3.83 -5.83 -16.95
C ILE A 272 2.64 -6.74 -16.70
N ASP A 273 2.90 -8.04 -16.64
CA ASP A 273 1.86 -9.04 -16.39
C ASP A 273 1.47 -9.04 -14.90
N LYS A 274 0.24 -8.58 -14.63
CA LYS A 274 -0.35 -8.55 -13.28
C LYS A 274 -0.83 -9.93 -12.82
N THR A 275 -1.04 -10.88 -13.73
CA THR A 275 -1.60 -12.21 -13.41
C THR A 275 -0.58 -13.12 -12.73
N LYS A 276 0.70 -12.92 -13.02
CA LYS A 276 1.83 -13.64 -12.41
C LYS A 276 2.90 -12.64 -12.00
N PRO A 277 2.96 -12.22 -10.72
CA PRO A 277 3.93 -11.25 -10.26
C PRO A 277 5.34 -11.89 -10.17
N LEU A 278 6.02 -12.00 -11.30
CA LEU A 278 7.40 -12.42 -11.39
C LEU A 278 8.33 -11.33 -10.82
N TRP A 279 9.47 -11.72 -10.25
CA TRP A 279 10.36 -10.79 -9.57
C TRP A 279 10.82 -9.62 -10.46
N HIS A 280 11.08 -9.87 -11.74
CA HIS A 280 11.53 -8.85 -12.69
C HIS A 280 10.44 -7.81 -12.99
N ASN A 281 9.15 -8.11 -12.75
CA ASN A 281 8.07 -7.13 -12.93
C ASN A 281 8.25 -5.92 -12.02
N TYR A 282 8.80 -6.11 -10.80
CA TYR A 282 9.10 -4.99 -9.90
C TYR A 282 10.25 -4.13 -10.42
N PHE A 283 11.30 -4.73 -11.02
CA PHE A 283 12.34 -3.96 -11.70
C PHE A 283 11.73 -3.16 -12.87
N LEU A 284 10.89 -3.81 -13.67
CA LEU A 284 10.21 -3.19 -14.81
C LEU A 284 9.29 -2.04 -14.40
N CYS A 285 8.68 -2.07 -13.20
CA CYS A 285 7.89 -0.95 -12.67
C CYS A 285 8.76 0.31 -12.51
N GLY A 286 9.88 0.19 -11.78
CA GLY A 286 10.79 1.31 -11.58
C GLY A 286 11.41 1.82 -12.88
N PHE A 287 11.79 0.89 -13.76
CA PHE A 287 12.28 1.22 -15.10
C PHE A 287 11.24 1.99 -15.92
N LYS A 288 10.03 1.44 -16.04
CA LYS A 288 8.94 2.02 -16.83
C LYS A 288 8.52 3.40 -16.30
N GLY A 289 8.40 3.55 -14.97
CA GLY A 289 8.00 4.82 -14.36
C GLY A 289 8.94 5.98 -14.71
N ILE A 290 10.25 5.72 -14.73
CA ILE A 290 11.25 6.73 -15.11
C ILE A 290 11.19 7.03 -16.61
N GLN A 291 11.07 6.01 -17.47
CA GLN A 291 10.95 6.23 -18.91
C GLN A 291 9.70 7.05 -19.26
N GLU A 292 8.55 6.71 -18.68
CA GLU A 292 7.30 7.43 -18.89
C GLU A 292 7.36 8.88 -18.38
N HIS A 293 8.01 9.11 -17.23
CA HIS A 293 8.21 10.46 -16.70
C HIS A 293 8.94 11.38 -17.70
N PHE A 294 9.94 10.85 -18.40
CA PHE A 294 10.69 11.60 -19.42
C PHE A 294 10.14 11.45 -20.85
N GLY A 295 8.99 10.78 -21.03
CA GLY A 295 8.38 10.55 -22.34
C GLY A 295 9.22 9.70 -23.29
N LEU A 296 10.08 8.84 -22.76
CA LEU A 296 10.99 8.00 -23.54
C LEU A 296 10.28 6.72 -24.02
N SER A 297 10.39 6.43 -25.32
CA SER A 297 9.79 5.24 -25.94
C SER A 297 10.81 4.14 -26.24
N ASP A 298 12.09 4.49 -26.35
CA ASP A 298 13.14 3.52 -26.66
C ASP A 298 13.65 2.85 -25.38
N LEU A 299 13.83 1.53 -25.45
CA LEU A 299 14.37 0.79 -24.32
C LEU A 299 15.82 1.20 -24.03
N THR A 300 16.09 1.59 -22.79
CA THR A 300 17.45 1.86 -22.30
C THR A 300 18.16 0.56 -21.99
N GLY A 301 19.13 0.17 -22.82
CA GLY A 301 19.84 -1.09 -22.67
C GLY A 301 20.83 -1.09 -21.51
N MET A 302 20.78 -2.16 -20.72
CA MET A 302 21.72 -2.39 -19.62
C MET A 302 21.74 -3.85 -19.18
N ASN A 303 22.88 -4.26 -18.63
CA ASN A 303 23.05 -5.50 -17.89
C ASN A 303 22.95 -5.18 -16.41
N CYS A 304 22.10 -5.91 -15.68
CA CYS A 304 21.89 -5.73 -14.25
C CYS A 304 22.01 -7.07 -13.51
N LEU A 305 22.81 -7.09 -12.44
CA LEU A 305 22.80 -8.19 -11.47
C LEU A 305 22.24 -7.68 -10.14
N VAL A 306 21.11 -8.26 -9.73
CA VAL A 306 20.39 -7.90 -8.51
C VAL A 306 20.80 -8.80 -7.35
N ASP A 307 21.06 -8.21 -6.20
CA ASP A 307 21.33 -8.89 -4.93
C ASP A 307 20.54 -8.21 -3.80
N GLY A 308 19.61 -8.93 -3.20
CA GLY A 308 18.76 -8.45 -2.11
C GLY A 308 18.96 -9.26 -0.83
N ASN A 309 19.08 -8.59 0.30
CA ASN A 309 19.18 -9.23 1.62
C ASN A 309 18.01 -8.89 2.57
N ILE A 310 16.98 -8.19 2.06
CA ILE A 310 15.71 -7.99 2.76
C ILE A 310 14.93 -9.30 2.72
N PRO A 311 14.41 -9.82 3.85
CA PRO A 311 13.51 -10.96 3.86
C PRO A 311 12.33 -10.74 2.89
N PRO A 312 12.20 -11.55 1.82
CA PRO A 312 11.17 -11.34 0.81
C PRO A 312 9.78 -11.59 1.42
N SER A 313 8.77 -10.90 0.90
CA SER A 313 7.35 -11.10 1.29
C SER A 313 7.09 -11.03 2.80
N SER A 314 7.95 -10.33 3.55
CA SER A 314 7.95 -10.34 5.02
C SER A 314 7.61 -8.98 5.65
N GLY A 315 6.87 -8.13 4.94
CA GLY A 315 6.45 -6.83 5.50
C GLY A 315 7.54 -5.76 5.60
N LEU A 316 8.76 -6.02 5.10
CA LEU A 316 9.91 -5.08 5.13
C LEU A 316 10.19 -4.34 3.80
N SER A 317 9.22 -4.34 2.89
CA SER A 317 9.26 -3.62 1.60
C SER A 317 10.37 -4.02 0.63
N SER A 318 10.66 -5.33 0.53
CA SER A 318 11.57 -5.85 -0.50
C SER A 318 11.10 -5.50 -1.93
N SER A 319 9.79 -5.43 -2.18
CA SER A 319 9.24 -5.04 -3.50
C SER A 319 9.56 -3.58 -3.83
N SER A 320 9.20 -2.66 -2.94
CA SER A 320 9.43 -1.23 -3.14
C SER A 320 10.91 -0.89 -3.17
N ALA A 321 11.75 -1.55 -2.38
CA ALA A 321 13.20 -1.42 -2.47
C ALA A 321 13.71 -1.80 -3.88
N LEU A 322 13.18 -2.87 -4.49
CA LEU A 322 13.55 -3.27 -5.85
C LEU A 322 13.04 -2.26 -6.89
N VAL A 323 11.81 -1.76 -6.75
CA VAL A 323 11.24 -0.71 -7.62
C VAL A 323 12.08 0.57 -7.54
N CYS A 324 12.39 1.04 -6.32
CA CYS A 324 13.17 2.26 -6.10
C CYS A 324 14.60 2.12 -6.63
N CYS A 325 15.23 0.98 -6.37
CA CYS A 325 16.57 0.70 -6.88
C CYS A 325 16.57 0.67 -8.42
N ALA A 326 15.59 0.01 -9.05
CA ALA A 326 15.47 -0.03 -10.51
C ALA A 326 15.16 1.34 -11.13
N GLY A 327 14.34 2.16 -10.48
CA GLY A 327 14.10 3.55 -10.89
C GLY A 327 15.38 4.38 -10.85
N LEU A 328 16.13 4.32 -9.75
CA LEU A 328 17.40 5.04 -9.61
C LEU A 328 18.48 4.52 -10.57
N VAL A 329 18.53 3.21 -10.83
CA VAL A 329 19.37 2.62 -11.88
C VAL A 329 19.03 3.25 -13.23
N THR A 330 17.75 3.24 -13.63
CA THR A 330 17.30 3.78 -14.91
C THR A 330 17.64 5.27 -15.05
N LEU A 331 17.37 6.07 -14.01
CA LEU A 331 17.72 7.49 -13.98
C LEU A 331 19.22 7.71 -14.18
N THR A 332 20.05 6.92 -13.50
CA THR A 332 21.51 7.00 -13.56
C THR A 332 22.04 6.61 -14.94
N VAL A 333 21.49 5.56 -15.58
CA VAL A 333 21.87 5.16 -16.95
C VAL A 333 21.50 6.25 -17.96
N LEU A 334 20.34 6.88 -17.80
CA LEU A 334 19.88 7.98 -18.66
C LEU A 334 20.72 9.27 -18.48
N GLY A 335 21.45 9.41 -17.38
CA GLY A 335 22.19 10.63 -17.06
C GLY A 335 21.27 11.84 -16.82
N MET A 336 20.04 11.58 -16.38
CA MET A 336 19.04 12.59 -16.04
C MET A 336 19.00 12.83 -14.53
N ASN A 337 18.34 13.91 -14.10
CA ASN A 337 18.26 14.29 -12.69
C ASN A 337 16.80 14.34 -12.23
N LEU A 338 16.55 13.84 -11.02
CA LEU A 338 15.31 13.97 -10.26
C LEU A 338 15.66 14.13 -8.80
N SER A 339 14.82 14.87 -8.07
CA SER A 339 14.89 14.92 -6.60
C SER A 339 14.52 13.57 -5.98
N LYS A 340 14.91 13.36 -4.72
CA LYS A 340 14.47 12.21 -3.91
C LYS A 340 12.94 12.13 -3.81
N VAL A 341 12.28 13.29 -3.73
CA VAL A 341 10.81 13.41 -3.66
C VAL A 341 10.16 12.94 -4.96
N GLU A 342 10.61 13.43 -6.11
CA GLU A 342 10.09 13.01 -7.42
C GLU A 342 10.29 11.51 -7.64
N LEU A 343 11.47 10.98 -7.29
CA LEU A 343 11.74 9.55 -7.35
C LEU A 343 10.78 8.72 -6.49
N ALA A 344 10.53 9.15 -5.25
CA ALA A 344 9.56 8.49 -4.38
C ALA A 344 8.15 8.49 -4.96
N GLU A 345 7.68 9.63 -5.47
CA GLU A 345 6.33 9.77 -6.05
C GLU A 345 6.16 8.96 -7.35
N ILE A 346 7.17 8.97 -8.22
CA ILE A 346 7.16 8.18 -9.47
C ILE A 346 7.18 6.69 -9.14
N CYS A 347 8.07 6.26 -8.25
CA CYS A 347 8.18 4.86 -7.86
C CYS A 347 6.89 4.36 -7.19
N ALA A 348 6.27 5.17 -6.32
CA ALA A 348 5.00 4.83 -5.67
C ALA A 348 3.88 4.57 -6.69
N LYS A 349 3.74 5.45 -7.69
CA LYS A 349 2.76 5.26 -8.78
C LYS A 349 3.11 4.07 -9.66
N SER A 350 4.39 3.90 -10.00
CA SER A 350 4.83 2.84 -10.91
C SER A 350 4.68 1.44 -10.31
N GLU A 351 4.77 1.29 -8.97
CA GLU A 351 4.58 -0.01 -8.32
C GLU A 351 3.14 -0.53 -8.51
N HIS A 352 2.16 0.34 -8.79
CA HIS A 352 0.79 -0.06 -9.13
C HIS A 352 0.70 -0.88 -10.42
N TYR A 353 1.71 -0.83 -11.30
CA TYR A 353 1.79 -1.73 -12.45
C TYR A 353 1.89 -3.20 -12.06
N THR A 354 2.28 -3.52 -10.82
CA THR A 354 2.23 -4.89 -10.28
C THR A 354 0.80 -5.36 -9.98
N GLY A 355 -0.16 -4.44 -9.91
CA GLY A 355 -1.55 -4.70 -9.54
C GLY A 355 -1.88 -4.39 -8.07
N THR A 356 -0.92 -3.96 -7.27
CA THR A 356 -1.16 -3.50 -5.89
C THR A 356 -1.57 -2.02 -5.88
N GLU A 357 -2.57 -1.66 -5.07
CA GLU A 357 -3.09 -0.28 -4.96
C GLU A 357 -2.52 0.42 -3.71
N GLY A 358 -1.23 0.25 -3.46
CA GLY A 358 -0.55 0.74 -2.25
C GLY A 358 -0.41 2.25 -2.16
N GLY A 359 -0.02 2.74 -0.98
CA GLY A 359 0.33 4.14 -0.78
C GLY A 359 1.78 4.43 -1.16
N GLY A 360 2.31 5.54 -0.63
CA GLY A 360 3.66 6.02 -0.95
C GLY A 360 4.68 5.82 0.17
N MET A 361 4.34 5.19 1.29
CA MET A 361 5.20 5.09 2.48
C MET A 361 6.57 4.48 2.14
N ASP A 362 6.53 3.32 1.49
CA ASP A 362 7.69 2.44 1.32
C ASP A 362 8.75 3.08 0.42
N GLN A 363 8.31 3.67 -0.69
CA GLN A 363 9.18 4.34 -1.65
C GLN A 363 9.70 5.66 -1.07
N SER A 364 8.84 6.40 -0.37
CA SER A 364 9.23 7.65 0.30
C SER A 364 10.35 7.42 1.29
N ILE A 365 10.21 6.47 2.22
CA ILE A 365 11.27 6.21 3.20
C ILE A 365 12.51 5.59 2.56
N SER A 366 12.37 4.83 1.46
CA SER A 366 13.52 4.28 0.75
C SER A 366 14.43 5.37 0.17
N PHE A 367 13.86 6.49 -0.32
CA PHE A 367 14.62 7.63 -0.84
C PHE A 367 14.96 8.69 0.21
N LEU A 368 14.06 8.96 1.15
CA LEU A 368 14.12 10.11 2.08
C LEU A 368 14.69 9.76 3.47
N ALA A 369 15.02 8.50 3.73
CA ALA A 369 15.62 8.11 5.00
C ALA A 369 17.02 8.73 5.19
N GLU A 370 17.34 9.02 6.45
CA GLU A 370 18.65 9.50 6.88
C GLU A 370 19.12 8.69 8.08
N GLU A 371 20.40 8.36 8.09
CA GLU A 371 20.96 7.51 9.15
C GLU A 371 20.82 8.20 10.51
N GLY A 372 20.33 7.46 11.51
CA GLY A 372 20.19 7.93 12.89
C GLY A 372 18.83 8.55 13.24
N THR A 373 17.94 8.78 12.27
CA THR A 373 16.59 9.33 12.53
C THR A 373 15.48 8.55 11.83
N ALA A 374 14.34 8.37 12.50
CA ALA A 374 13.11 7.98 11.82
C ALA A 374 12.50 9.21 11.10
N LYS A 375 11.50 8.99 10.25
CA LYS A 375 10.82 10.09 9.57
C LYS A 375 9.31 9.98 9.77
N LEU A 376 8.66 11.10 10.08
CA LEU A 376 7.25 11.29 9.79
C LEU A 376 7.14 11.59 8.30
N ILE A 377 6.57 10.66 7.54
CA ILE A 377 6.28 10.85 6.12
C ILE A 377 4.84 11.35 5.99
N GLU A 378 4.67 12.51 5.37
CA GLU A 378 3.37 13.14 5.10
C GLU A 378 3.11 13.10 3.59
N PHE A 379 1.85 13.06 3.18
CA PHE A 379 1.46 12.96 1.77
C PHE A 379 0.69 14.21 1.31
N SER A 380 0.82 14.55 0.03
CA SER A 380 0.07 15.64 -0.63
C SER A 380 0.18 17.02 0.05
N PRO A 381 1.38 17.66 0.10
CA PRO A 381 2.61 17.28 -0.61
C PRO A 381 3.45 16.26 0.17
N LEU A 382 4.26 15.48 -0.55
CA LEU A 382 5.21 14.54 0.06
C LEU A 382 6.26 15.28 0.88
N ARG A 383 6.32 15.00 2.18
CA ARG A 383 7.30 15.57 3.12
C ARG A 383 7.85 14.50 4.04
N ALA A 384 9.09 14.69 4.49
CA ALA A 384 9.73 13.84 5.48
C ALA A 384 10.31 14.71 6.60
N THR A 385 9.84 14.50 7.83
CA THR A 385 10.26 15.26 9.01
C THR A 385 10.95 14.32 10.00
N ASP A 386 12.08 14.75 10.57
CA ASP A 386 12.81 13.93 11.54
C ASP A 386 12.00 13.60 12.78
N VAL A 387 12.12 12.35 13.22
CA VAL A 387 11.62 11.88 14.51
C VAL A 387 12.75 11.17 15.23
N LYS A 388 13.26 11.81 16.28
CA LYS A 388 14.28 11.23 17.15
C LYS A 388 13.67 10.14 18.02
N LEU A 389 14.16 8.92 17.87
CA LEU A 389 13.73 7.76 18.66
C LEU A 389 14.37 7.79 20.06
N PRO A 390 13.73 7.18 21.08
CA PRO A 390 14.24 7.18 22.45
C PRO A 390 15.59 6.45 22.56
N SER A 391 16.59 7.08 23.19
CA SER A 391 17.95 6.53 23.33
C SER A 391 18.06 5.30 24.25
N GLY A 392 17.04 5.06 25.10
CA GLY A 392 17.00 3.93 26.04
C GLY A 392 16.37 2.65 25.50
N ALA A 393 15.93 2.65 24.24
CA ALA A 393 15.28 1.49 23.63
C ALA A 393 15.84 1.16 22.24
N VAL A 394 15.73 -0.11 21.88
CA VAL A 394 16.17 -0.66 20.60
C VAL A 394 14.94 -1.24 19.91
N PHE A 395 14.82 -0.97 18.61
CA PHE A 395 13.82 -1.62 17.79
C PHE A 395 14.34 -2.97 17.31
N VAL A 396 13.54 -4.02 17.50
CA VAL A 396 13.87 -5.38 17.08
C VAL A 396 12.83 -5.87 16.10
N ILE A 397 13.30 -6.38 14.96
CA ILE A 397 12.48 -7.01 13.94
C ILE A 397 12.48 -8.51 14.17
N ALA A 398 11.29 -9.10 14.21
CA ALA A 398 11.12 -10.54 14.29
C ALA A 398 10.15 -11.02 13.19
N ASN A 399 10.63 -11.87 12.29
CA ASN A 399 9.87 -12.43 11.17
C ASN A 399 9.03 -13.61 11.66
N SER A 400 7.72 -13.61 11.37
CA SER A 400 6.85 -14.76 11.64
C SER A 400 7.20 -15.99 10.79
N CYS A 401 7.98 -15.80 9.73
CA CYS A 401 8.27 -16.80 8.69
C CYS A 401 7.04 -17.22 7.86
N VAL A 402 5.95 -16.47 7.96
CA VAL A 402 4.80 -16.59 7.05
C VAL A 402 4.97 -15.58 5.92
N GLU A 403 5.20 -16.06 4.71
CA GLU A 403 5.32 -15.17 3.55
C GLU A 403 3.95 -14.69 3.08
N MET A 404 3.83 -13.38 2.83
CA MET A 404 2.65 -12.80 2.21
C MET A 404 3.04 -11.96 0.98
N ASN A 405 2.73 -12.49 -0.21
CA ASN A 405 2.90 -11.77 -1.47
C ASN A 405 1.64 -10.95 -1.77
N LYS A 406 1.74 -9.63 -1.63
CA LYS A 406 0.62 -8.69 -1.81
C LYS A 406 0.13 -8.64 -3.25
N ALA A 407 1.03 -8.76 -4.23
CA ALA A 407 0.66 -8.72 -5.64
C ALA A 407 -0.04 -10.02 -6.09
N ALA A 408 0.18 -11.12 -5.35
CA ALA A 408 -0.43 -12.42 -5.66
C ALA A 408 -1.79 -12.64 -4.98
N THR A 409 -2.22 -11.75 -4.07
CA THR A 409 -3.45 -11.92 -3.27
C THR A 409 -4.33 -10.67 -3.34
N SER A 410 -5.62 -10.83 -3.08
CA SER A 410 -6.58 -9.71 -3.11
C SER A 410 -6.68 -8.96 -1.76
N HIS A 411 -6.20 -9.55 -0.66
CA HIS A 411 -6.37 -9.01 0.70
C HIS A 411 -6.04 -7.53 0.82
N PHE A 412 -4.89 -7.12 0.27
CA PHE A 412 -4.42 -5.74 0.33
C PHE A 412 -5.38 -4.79 -0.42
N ASN A 413 -5.70 -5.09 -1.68
CA ASN A 413 -6.57 -4.23 -2.49
C ASN A 413 -8.01 -4.19 -1.96
N ILE A 414 -8.51 -5.27 -1.35
CA ILE A 414 -9.82 -5.27 -0.69
C ILE A 414 -9.86 -4.17 0.39
N ARG A 415 -8.82 -4.07 1.22
CA ARG A 415 -8.72 -3.04 2.25
C ARG A 415 -8.67 -1.62 1.69
N VAL A 416 -7.93 -1.41 0.61
CA VAL A 416 -7.90 -0.13 -0.10
C VAL A 416 -9.30 0.25 -0.61
N MET A 417 -10.03 -0.70 -1.20
CA MET A 417 -11.38 -0.47 -1.69
C MET A 417 -12.38 -0.22 -0.55
N GLU A 418 -12.30 -0.96 0.56
CA GLU A 418 -13.13 -0.72 1.74
C GLU A 418 -12.92 0.71 2.28
N CYS A 419 -11.68 1.21 2.33
CA CYS A 419 -11.40 2.58 2.77
C CYS A 419 -11.92 3.63 1.79
N ARG A 420 -11.73 3.41 0.48
CA ARG A 420 -12.24 4.29 -0.58
C ARG A 420 -13.77 4.40 -0.54
N LEU A 421 -14.45 3.27 -0.38
CA LEU A 421 -15.91 3.20 -0.26
C LEU A 421 -16.40 3.87 1.03
N ALA A 422 -15.72 3.64 2.16
CA ALA A 422 -16.02 4.32 3.42
C ALA A 422 -15.90 5.84 3.28
N ALA A 423 -14.84 6.33 2.64
CA ALA A 423 -14.64 7.75 2.37
C ALA A 423 -15.78 8.34 1.53
N LYS A 424 -16.18 7.64 0.46
CA LYS A 424 -17.30 8.05 -0.40
C LYS A 424 -18.62 8.10 0.36
N LEU A 425 -18.95 7.10 1.19
CA LEU A 425 -20.18 7.10 1.98
C LEU A 425 -20.17 8.20 3.05
N LEU A 426 -19.05 8.41 3.74
CA LEU A 426 -18.89 9.50 4.72
C LEU A 426 -19.08 10.87 4.07
N ALA A 427 -18.43 11.08 2.91
CA ALA A 427 -18.59 12.30 2.13
C ALA A 427 -20.05 12.52 1.70
N LYS A 428 -20.72 11.47 1.19
CA LYS A 428 -22.13 11.54 0.78
C LYS A 428 -23.03 11.95 1.95
N HIS A 429 -22.85 11.30 3.11
CA HIS A 429 -23.66 11.57 4.30
C HIS A 429 -23.45 12.98 4.86
N LYS A 430 -22.23 13.52 4.74
CA LYS A 430 -21.90 14.90 5.14
C LYS A 430 -22.10 15.93 4.02
N CYS A 431 -22.82 15.56 2.96
CA CYS A 431 -23.16 16.44 1.83
C CYS A 431 -21.94 17.04 1.10
N LEU A 432 -20.82 16.31 1.06
CA LEU A 432 -19.63 16.63 0.28
C LEU A 432 -19.71 15.98 -1.12
N PRO A 433 -18.98 16.50 -2.13
CA PRO A 433 -18.89 15.90 -3.47
C PRO A 433 -18.12 14.57 -3.42
N TRP A 434 -18.83 13.51 -3.04
CA TRP A 434 -18.26 12.17 -2.81
C TRP A 434 -17.70 11.52 -4.09
N GLU A 435 -18.14 11.95 -5.27
CA GLU A 435 -17.68 11.47 -6.57
C GLU A 435 -16.16 11.69 -6.71
N GLU A 436 -15.68 12.84 -6.25
CA GLU A 436 -14.27 13.26 -6.28
C GLU A 436 -13.44 12.67 -5.13
N VAL A 437 -14.09 12.26 -4.04
CA VAL A 437 -13.40 11.76 -2.84
C VAL A 437 -12.85 10.36 -3.08
N LEU A 438 -11.56 10.19 -2.85
CA LEU A 438 -10.85 8.91 -2.99
C LEU A 438 -10.33 8.38 -1.65
N ARG A 439 -10.12 9.25 -0.66
CA ARG A 439 -9.41 8.94 0.57
C ARG A 439 -10.14 9.41 1.83
N LEU A 440 -9.89 8.73 2.93
CA LEU A 440 -10.48 9.05 4.24
C LEU A 440 -9.96 10.38 4.81
N GLU A 441 -8.71 10.75 4.53
CA GLU A 441 -8.15 12.06 4.89
C GLU A 441 -8.87 13.21 4.18
N GLU A 442 -9.21 13.05 2.90
CA GLU A 442 -9.91 14.10 2.13
C GLU A 442 -11.26 14.46 2.75
N VAL A 443 -11.95 13.49 3.37
CA VAL A 443 -13.19 13.74 4.11
C VAL A 443 -12.93 14.59 5.35
N GLN A 444 -11.91 14.24 6.14
CA GLN A 444 -11.53 15.03 7.32
C GLN A 444 -11.16 16.46 6.92
N ALA A 445 -10.28 16.60 5.91
CA ALA A 445 -9.80 17.89 5.44
C ALA A 445 -10.95 18.79 4.96
N LYS A 446 -11.90 18.24 4.18
CA LYS A 446 -13.07 18.99 3.69
C LYS A 446 -14.02 19.41 4.80
N LEU A 447 -14.10 18.65 5.90
CA LEU A 447 -14.94 18.99 7.06
C LEU A 447 -14.23 19.94 8.04
N GLY A 448 -12.90 19.99 8.03
CA GLY A 448 -12.12 20.82 8.95
C GLY A 448 -12.22 20.39 10.41
N VAL A 449 -12.33 19.08 10.67
CA VAL A 449 -12.53 18.49 12.00
C VAL A 449 -11.34 17.67 12.48
N SER A 450 -11.27 17.38 13.78
CA SER A 450 -10.22 16.55 14.37
C SER A 450 -10.40 15.05 14.04
N LEU A 451 -9.36 14.25 14.32
CA LEU A 451 -9.44 12.78 14.16
C LEU A 451 -10.43 12.14 15.14
N GLU A 452 -10.53 12.69 16.35
CA GLU A 452 -11.50 12.27 17.37
C GLU A 452 -12.93 12.56 16.90
N GLU A 453 -13.17 13.73 16.31
CA GLU A 453 -14.45 14.07 15.70
C GLU A 453 -14.77 13.16 14.51
N MET A 454 -13.78 12.80 13.68
CA MET A 454 -13.97 11.81 12.61
C MET A 454 -14.35 10.42 13.12
N LEU A 455 -13.84 10.00 14.29
CA LEU A 455 -14.23 8.74 14.91
C LEU A 455 -15.70 8.73 15.39
N LEU A 456 -16.22 9.88 15.83
CA LEU A 456 -17.63 10.07 16.17
C LEU A 456 -18.49 10.11 14.91
N ILE A 457 -18.07 10.87 13.89
CA ILE A 457 -18.75 10.92 12.59
C ILE A 457 -18.85 9.53 11.96
N THR A 458 -17.79 8.74 12.06
CA THR A 458 -17.78 7.35 11.57
C THR A 458 -18.82 6.50 12.30
N GLU A 459 -18.91 6.66 13.63
CA GLU A 459 -19.91 5.96 14.46
C GLU A 459 -21.35 6.28 14.07
N ASP A 460 -21.63 7.55 13.83
CA ASP A 460 -22.98 8.02 13.51
C ASP A 460 -23.39 7.68 12.07
N THR A 461 -22.42 7.47 11.17
CA THR A 461 -22.66 7.39 9.72
C THR A 461 -22.59 5.98 9.17
N LEU A 462 -21.59 5.19 9.57
CA LEU A 462 -21.36 3.85 9.04
C LEU A 462 -21.85 2.83 10.05
N HIS A 463 -22.77 1.94 9.64
CA HIS A 463 -23.18 0.84 10.51
C HIS A 463 -22.10 -0.23 10.59
N SER A 464 -22.09 -1.01 11.68
CA SER A 464 -21.04 -1.96 11.99
C SER A 464 -21.10 -3.26 11.17
N GLU A 465 -22.25 -3.59 10.58
CA GLU A 465 -22.37 -4.81 9.79
C GLU A 465 -21.71 -4.64 8.41
N PRO A 466 -21.21 -5.72 7.78
CA PRO A 466 -20.64 -5.61 6.44
C PRO A 466 -21.67 -5.12 5.42
N TYR A 467 -21.28 -4.16 4.59
CA TYR A 467 -22.10 -3.63 3.50
C TYR A 467 -22.07 -4.57 2.30
N SER A 468 -23.22 -4.75 1.64
CA SER A 468 -23.29 -5.42 0.34
C SER A 468 -23.03 -4.44 -0.83
N PRO A 469 -22.60 -4.94 -2.00
CA PRO A 469 -22.49 -4.11 -3.22
C PRO A 469 -23.79 -3.34 -3.54
N GLU A 470 -24.94 -3.98 -3.39
CA GLU A 470 -26.25 -3.39 -3.67
C GLU A 470 -26.60 -2.29 -2.68
N GLU A 471 -26.23 -2.46 -1.41
CA GLU A 471 -26.40 -1.44 -0.38
C GLU A 471 -25.53 -0.21 -0.67
N ILE A 472 -24.25 -0.41 -1.00
CA ILE A 472 -23.33 0.66 -1.40
C ILE A 472 -23.89 1.43 -2.60
N CYS A 473 -24.33 0.72 -3.63
CA CYS A 473 -24.95 1.30 -4.81
C CYS A 473 -26.16 2.17 -4.45
N ARG A 474 -27.03 1.69 -3.56
CA ARG A 474 -28.20 2.44 -3.08
C ARG A 474 -27.79 3.70 -2.30
N CYS A 475 -26.78 3.61 -1.44
CA CYS A 475 -26.30 4.74 -0.64
C CYS A 475 -25.68 5.83 -1.51
N LEU A 476 -24.91 5.44 -2.53
CA LEU A 476 -24.23 6.38 -3.42
C LEU A 476 -25.14 6.91 -4.55
N GLY A 477 -26.18 6.15 -4.91
CA GLY A 477 -27.07 6.44 -6.03
C GLY A 477 -26.47 6.02 -7.38
N ILE A 478 -25.77 4.89 -7.42
CA ILE A 478 -25.11 4.35 -8.63
C ILE A 478 -25.59 2.93 -8.94
N SER A 479 -25.30 2.45 -10.15
CA SER A 479 -25.51 1.06 -10.56
C SER A 479 -24.37 0.14 -10.10
N LEU A 480 -24.65 -1.17 -10.03
CA LEU A 480 -23.62 -2.20 -9.80
C LEU A 480 -22.53 -2.18 -10.87
N GLN A 481 -22.88 -1.82 -12.10
CA GLN A 481 -21.92 -1.72 -13.19
C GLN A 481 -20.94 -0.57 -12.94
N GLU A 482 -21.42 0.59 -12.52
CA GLU A 482 -20.58 1.74 -12.15
C GLU A 482 -19.68 1.39 -10.97
N LEU A 483 -20.21 0.75 -9.92
CA LEU A 483 -19.39 0.28 -8.79
C LEU A 483 -18.24 -0.63 -9.25
N LYS A 484 -18.52 -1.64 -10.09
CA LYS A 484 -17.52 -2.60 -10.57
C LYS A 484 -16.49 -2.01 -11.53
N THR A 485 -16.90 -1.08 -12.40
CA THR A 485 -16.06 -0.60 -13.51
C THR A 485 -15.35 0.71 -13.22
N GLN A 486 -15.88 1.55 -12.32
CA GLN A 486 -15.35 2.88 -12.05
C GLN A 486 -14.73 3.04 -10.65
N ILE A 487 -15.09 2.18 -9.68
CA ILE A 487 -14.65 2.31 -8.29
C ILE A 487 -13.77 1.13 -7.85
N LEU A 488 -14.24 -0.10 -8.04
CA LEU A 488 -13.52 -1.31 -7.63
C LEU A 488 -12.33 -1.61 -8.55
N SER A 489 -11.27 -2.15 -7.97
CA SER A 489 -10.12 -2.68 -8.72
C SER A 489 -10.47 -4.02 -9.39
N PRO A 490 -9.76 -4.45 -10.46
CA PRO A 490 -10.07 -5.70 -11.16
C PRO A 490 -10.15 -6.93 -10.24
N ASN A 491 -9.26 -7.04 -9.25
CA ASN A 491 -9.24 -8.17 -8.31
C ASN A 491 -10.17 -8.01 -7.09
N THR A 492 -11.07 -7.02 -7.10
CA THR A 492 -12.05 -6.78 -6.03
C THR A 492 -13.50 -6.71 -6.53
N GLN A 493 -13.73 -6.89 -7.83
CA GLN A 493 -15.07 -6.78 -8.45
C GLN A 493 -16.08 -7.82 -7.96
N ASP A 494 -15.59 -8.97 -7.47
CA ASP A 494 -16.42 -10.08 -7.00
C ASP A 494 -16.49 -10.17 -5.47
N VAL A 495 -16.02 -9.14 -4.76
CA VAL A 495 -16.17 -9.02 -3.31
C VAL A 495 -17.63 -8.79 -2.97
N LEU A 496 -18.17 -9.63 -2.08
CA LEU A 496 -19.59 -9.62 -1.70
C LEU A 496 -19.89 -8.83 -0.43
N THR A 497 -18.87 -8.50 0.36
CA THR A 497 -19.04 -7.81 1.65
C THR A 497 -17.91 -6.82 1.89
N PHE A 498 -18.23 -5.64 2.41
CA PHE A 498 -17.28 -4.57 2.70
C PHE A 498 -17.45 -4.05 4.13
N LYS A 499 -16.43 -4.14 4.97
CA LYS A 499 -16.46 -3.72 6.38
C LYS A 499 -16.04 -2.26 6.55
N LEU A 500 -16.86 -1.35 6.01
CA LEU A 500 -16.54 0.07 5.89
C LEU A 500 -16.28 0.74 7.25
N TYR A 501 -17.14 0.48 8.24
CA TYR A 501 -17.03 1.02 9.59
C TYR A 501 -15.69 0.67 10.24
N GLN A 502 -15.33 -0.62 10.24
CA GLN A 502 -14.13 -1.09 10.92
C GLN A 502 -12.87 -0.50 10.29
N ARG A 503 -12.86 -0.35 8.96
CA ARG A 503 -11.69 0.14 8.23
C ARG A 503 -11.51 1.63 8.48
N ALA A 504 -12.59 2.40 8.46
CA ALA A 504 -12.57 3.82 8.82
C ALA A 504 -12.13 4.04 10.28
N LYS A 505 -12.69 3.28 11.24
CA LYS A 505 -12.29 3.37 12.67
C LYS A 505 -10.82 3.04 12.87
N HIS A 506 -10.30 2.01 12.19
CA HIS A 506 -8.87 1.71 12.21
C HIS A 506 -8.06 2.90 11.71
N VAL A 507 -8.35 3.39 10.50
CA VAL A 507 -7.56 4.44 9.83
C VAL A 507 -7.52 5.72 10.64
N TYR A 508 -8.66 6.27 11.06
CA TYR A 508 -8.68 7.52 11.83
C TYR A 508 -8.00 7.38 13.19
N SER A 509 -8.18 6.25 13.88
CA SER A 509 -7.51 6.02 15.17
C SER A 509 -6.01 5.76 15.02
N GLU A 510 -5.57 5.12 13.94
CA GLU A 510 -4.15 4.85 13.65
C GLU A 510 -3.42 6.15 13.28
N ALA A 511 -4.04 7.02 12.48
CA ALA A 511 -3.51 8.35 12.20
C ALA A 511 -3.31 9.18 13.48
N ALA A 512 -4.24 9.09 14.44
CA ALA A 512 -4.11 9.78 15.73
C ALA A 512 -2.93 9.22 16.54
N ARG A 513 -2.75 7.90 16.55
CA ARG A 513 -1.61 7.25 17.20
C ARG A 513 -0.27 7.68 16.62
N VAL A 514 -0.16 7.90 15.30
CA VAL A 514 1.06 8.41 14.66
C VAL A 514 1.43 9.80 15.20
N LEU A 515 0.46 10.72 15.22
CA LEU A 515 0.69 12.08 15.72
C LEU A 515 1.05 12.08 17.21
N GLN A 516 0.40 11.23 18.00
CA GLN A 516 0.71 11.06 19.41
C GLN A 516 2.11 10.46 19.63
N PHE A 517 2.50 9.46 18.84
CA PHE A 517 3.83 8.85 18.90
C PHE A 517 4.91 9.90 18.64
N LYS A 518 4.76 10.69 17.56
CA LYS A 518 5.69 11.79 17.25
C LYS A 518 5.76 12.80 18.40
N LYS A 519 4.61 13.23 18.92
CA LYS A 519 4.55 14.19 20.03
C LYS A 519 5.29 13.68 21.27
N ILE A 520 5.12 12.42 21.64
CA ILE A 520 5.84 11.81 22.77
C ILE A 520 7.35 11.76 22.51
N CYS A 521 7.79 11.47 21.28
CA CYS A 521 9.21 11.53 20.91
C CYS A 521 9.80 12.94 21.04
N GLU A 522 9.01 13.98 20.74
CA GLU A 522 9.43 15.38 20.86
C GLU A 522 9.46 15.87 22.31
N GLU A 523 8.46 15.51 23.11
CA GLU A 523 8.37 15.90 24.53
C GLU A 523 9.33 15.11 25.43
N ALA A 524 9.65 13.87 25.04
CA ALA A 524 10.55 12.95 25.73
C ALA A 524 10.31 12.84 27.26
N PRO A 525 9.08 12.56 27.74
CA PRO A 525 8.81 12.38 29.17
C PRO A 525 9.57 11.18 29.77
N ASP A 526 9.71 11.12 31.10
CA ASP A 526 10.46 10.05 31.78
C ASP A 526 9.96 8.63 31.44
N ASN A 527 8.66 8.48 31.19
CA ASN A 527 8.01 7.23 30.80
C ASN A 527 7.85 7.06 29.27
N THR A 528 8.65 7.75 28.46
CA THR A 528 8.58 7.73 26.97
C THR A 528 8.43 6.32 26.40
N VAL A 529 9.35 5.40 26.74
CA VAL A 529 9.37 4.05 26.15
C VAL A 529 8.07 3.28 26.47
N GLN A 530 7.52 3.47 27.66
CA GLN A 530 6.25 2.85 28.04
C GLN A 530 5.08 3.41 27.21
N LEU A 531 4.96 4.75 27.11
CA LEU A 531 3.88 5.39 26.35
C LEU A 531 3.92 5.02 24.86
N LEU A 532 5.12 5.02 24.26
CA LEU A 532 5.30 4.58 22.88
C LEU A 532 4.95 3.09 22.71
N GLY A 533 5.33 2.25 23.68
CA GLY A 533 4.98 0.84 23.70
C GLY A 533 3.47 0.59 23.74
N GLU A 534 2.74 1.36 24.56
CA GLU A 534 1.28 1.33 24.63
C GLU A 534 0.64 1.68 23.27
N LEU A 535 1.12 2.72 22.59
CA LEU A 535 0.65 3.07 21.25
C LEU A 535 0.90 1.97 20.21
N MET A 536 2.08 1.33 20.24
CA MET A 536 2.39 0.21 19.35
C MET A 536 1.46 -0.99 19.62
N ASN A 537 1.17 -1.29 20.88
CA ASN A 537 0.26 -2.38 21.26
C ASN A 537 -1.18 -2.07 20.80
N GLN A 538 -1.65 -0.82 20.96
CA GLN A 538 -2.96 -0.39 20.47
C GLN A 538 -3.05 -0.47 18.93
N SER A 539 -1.98 -0.08 18.23
CA SER A 539 -1.89 -0.25 16.77
C SER A 539 -2.03 -1.72 16.39
N HIS A 540 -1.31 -2.63 17.05
CA HIS A 540 -1.43 -4.07 16.76
C HIS A 540 -2.85 -4.61 16.95
N VAL A 541 -3.49 -4.27 18.08
CA VAL A 541 -4.88 -4.66 18.37
C VAL A 541 -5.82 -4.11 17.30
N SER A 542 -5.64 -2.87 16.88
CA SER A 542 -6.43 -2.28 15.81
C SER A 542 -6.22 -2.98 14.46
N CYS A 543 -4.97 -3.28 14.10
CA CYS A 543 -4.66 -4.06 12.88
C CYS A 543 -5.27 -5.47 12.92
N ARG A 544 -5.23 -6.13 14.09
CA ARG A 544 -5.76 -7.49 14.26
C ARG A 544 -7.29 -7.52 14.23
N ASP A 545 -7.93 -6.67 15.03
CA ASP A 545 -9.36 -6.79 15.33
C ASP A 545 -10.22 -5.91 14.40
N MET A 546 -9.76 -4.68 14.09
CA MET A 546 -10.51 -3.74 13.26
C MET A 546 -10.11 -3.84 11.78
N TYR A 547 -8.82 -3.95 11.49
CA TYR A 547 -8.34 -4.06 10.12
C TYR A 547 -8.25 -5.50 9.61
N GLU A 548 -8.25 -6.48 10.51
CA GLU A 548 -8.17 -7.91 10.16
C GLU A 548 -7.01 -8.19 9.18
N CYS A 549 -5.83 -7.62 9.49
CA CYS A 549 -4.59 -7.82 8.75
C CYS A 549 -3.47 -8.46 9.58
N SER A 550 -3.78 -9.03 10.74
CA SER A 550 -2.84 -9.93 11.44
C SER A 550 -2.97 -11.38 10.96
N CYS A 551 -2.22 -12.29 11.57
CA CYS A 551 -2.40 -13.73 11.46
C CYS A 551 -2.00 -14.42 12.79
N PRO A 552 -2.37 -15.69 13.02
CA PRO A 552 -2.06 -16.38 14.27
C PRO A 552 -0.57 -16.38 14.63
N GLU A 553 0.29 -16.51 13.62
CA GLU A 553 1.74 -16.51 13.79
C GLU A 553 2.30 -15.15 14.20
N LEU A 554 1.72 -14.05 13.71
CA LEU A 554 2.05 -12.70 14.12
C LEU A 554 1.57 -12.44 15.55
N ASP A 555 0.33 -12.82 15.87
CA ASP A 555 -0.26 -12.63 17.19
C ASP A 555 0.56 -13.38 18.26
N GLN A 556 0.91 -14.63 17.99
CA GLN A 556 1.77 -15.43 18.86
C GLN A 556 3.16 -14.80 19.03
N LEU A 557 3.77 -14.31 17.94
CA LEU A 557 5.09 -13.69 17.99
C LEU A 557 5.08 -12.38 18.78
N VAL A 558 4.04 -11.56 18.62
CA VAL A 558 3.82 -10.34 19.40
C VAL A 558 3.66 -10.67 20.90
N ASP A 559 2.89 -11.69 21.25
CA ASP A 559 2.74 -12.15 22.64
C ASP A 559 4.07 -12.59 23.24
N ILE A 560 4.85 -13.36 22.48
CA ILE A 560 6.19 -13.81 22.87
C ILE A 560 7.13 -12.62 23.09
N CYS A 561 7.15 -11.66 22.16
CA CYS A 561 7.99 -10.46 22.29
C CYS A 561 7.63 -9.67 23.56
N ARG A 562 6.34 -9.43 23.81
CA ARG A 562 5.87 -8.73 25.03
C ARG A 562 6.26 -9.50 26.29
N LYS A 563 6.05 -10.81 26.30
CA LYS A 563 6.43 -11.69 27.42
C LYS A 563 7.91 -11.60 27.78
N PHE A 564 8.79 -11.44 26.80
CA PHE A 564 10.25 -11.41 27.01
C PHE A 564 10.87 -10.01 27.06
N GLY A 565 10.04 -8.97 27.23
CA GLY A 565 10.52 -7.65 27.63
C GLY A 565 10.31 -6.52 26.63
N ALA A 566 9.63 -6.75 25.50
CA ALA A 566 9.18 -5.65 24.65
C ALA A 566 8.11 -4.81 25.38
N GLN A 567 8.30 -3.48 25.39
CA GLN A 567 7.31 -2.54 25.93
C GLN A 567 6.13 -2.37 24.97
N GLY A 568 6.40 -2.49 23.67
CA GLY A 568 5.40 -2.55 22.62
C GLY A 568 5.83 -3.50 21.52
N SER A 569 4.88 -4.21 20.94
CA SER A 569 5.14 -5.10 19.81
C SER A 569 3.93 -5.15 18.90
N ARG A 570 4.18 -5.07 17.58
CA ARG A 570 3.15 -5.06 16.55
C ARG A 570 3.66 -5.70 15.26
N LEU A 571 2.76 -6.14 14.38
CA LEU A 571 3.10 -6.42 12.98
C LEU A 571 3.64 -5.16 12.29
N THR A 572 4.43 -5.29 11.23
CA THR A 572 4.89 -4.17 10.40
C THR A 572 4.67 -4.45 8.91
N GLY A 573 4.32 -3.41 8.16
CA GLY A 573 3.93 -3.54 6.76
C GLY A 573 2.52 -4.12 6.62
N ALA A 574 2.21 -4.66 5.44
CA ALA A 574 0.85 -5.08 5.09
C ALA A 574 0.22 -6.15 6.01
N GLY A 575 1.01 -6.89 6.78
CA GLY A 575 0.51 -7.99 7.61
C GLY A 575 0.08 -9.24 6.81
N TRP A 576 -0.87 -9.99 7.37
CA TRP A 576 -1.24 -11.36 7.00
C TRP A 576 -0.04 -12.33 6.96
N GLY A 577 0.96 -12.05 7.79
CA GLY A 577 2.28 -12.66 7.76
C GLY A 577 3.38 -11.61 7.81
N GLY A 578 4.62 -12.05 7.60
CA GLY A 578 5.81 -11.22 7.61
C GLY A 578 6.30 -10.85 9.00
N CYS A 579 6.82 -9.64 9.16
CA CYS A 579 7.55 -9.25 10.36
C CYS A 579 6.68 -8.53 11.41
N THR A 580 7.20 -8.57 12.62
CA THR A 580 6.83 -7.70 13.73
C THR A 580 7.97 -6.72 14.03
N VAL A 581 7.62 -5.60 14.65
CA VAL A 581 8.55 -4.63 15.22
C VAL A 581 8.25 -4.48 16.70
N SER A 582 9.29 -4.56 17.51
CA SER A 582 9.21 -4.48 18.97
C SER A 582 10.12 -3.39 19.51
N ILE A 583 9.63 -2.57 20.43
CA ILE A 583 10.45 -1.62 21.19
C ILE A 583 10.92 -2.29 22.49
N VAL A 584 12.23 -2.50 22.62
CA VAL A 584 12.83 -3.27 23.71
C VAL A 584 13.79 -2.37 24.48
N PRO A 585 13.68 -2.24 25.81
CA PRO A 585 14.66 -1.54 26.64
C PRO A 585 16.07 -2.11 26.42
N ALA A 586 17.08 -1.23 26.34
CA ALA A 586 18.44 -1.62 25.97
C ALA A 586 19.04 -2.70 26.89
N ASP A 587 18.72 -2.66 28.19
CA ASP A 587 19.14 -3.62 29.21
C ASP A 587 18.54 -5.03 29.01
N LYS A 588 17.40 -5.14 28.32
CA LYS A 588 16.72 -6.41 28.06
C LYS A 588 17.07 -7.04 26.72
N LEU A 589 17.78 -6.33 25.84
CA LEU A 589 17.99 -6.75 24.45
C LEU A 589 18.59 -8.15 24.33
N SER A 590 19.67 -8.45 25.07
CA SER A 590 20.33 -9.76 24.99
C SER A 590 19.42 -10.91 25.43
N SER A 591 18.71 -10.74 26.56
CA SER A 591 17.75 -11.75 27.03
C SER A 591 16.53 -11.86 26.12
N PHE A 592 16.07 -10.75 25.55
CA PHE A 592 14.95 -10.72 24.61
C PHE A 592 15.27 -11.57 23.37
N LEU A 593 16.42 -11.31 22.73
CA LEU A 593 16.83 -12.04 21.54
C LEU A 593 16.94 -13.55 21.80
N ALA A 594 17.60 -13.95 22.89
CA ALA A 594 17.75 -15.36 23.24
C ALA A 594 16.40 -16.06 23.50
N ASN A 595 15.54 -15.44 24.30
CA ASN A 595 14.26 -16.04 24.71
C ASN A 595 13.25 -16.08 23.55
N VAL A 596 13.19 -15.03 22.72
CA VAL A 596 12.34 -15.03 21.51
C VAL A 596 12.84 -16.08 20.52
N HIS A 597 14.16 -16.20 20.35
CA HIS A 597 14.76 -17.25 19.54
C HIS A 597 14.32 -18.65 19.99
N GLU A 598 14.48 -18.96 21.27
CA GLU A 598 14.09 -20.26 21.84
C GLU A 598 12.57 -20.48 21.72
N ALA A 599 11.76 -19.51 22.12
CA ALA A 599 10.32 -19.69 22.24
C ALA A 599 9.60 -19.80 20.90
N TYR A 600 10.03 -19.05 19.88
CA TYR A 600 9.35 -19.01 18.59
C TYR A 600 10.06 -19.80 17.50
N TYR A 601 11.39 -19.67 17.37
CA TYR A 601 12.11 -20.23 16.22
C TYR A 601 12.58 -21.67 16.46
N GLN A 602 13.06 -22.00 17.66
CA GLN A 602 13.50 -23.35 17.97
C GLN A 602 12.34 -24.33 18.16
N ARG A 603 11.29 -23.94 18.90
CA ARG A 603 10.15 -24.84 19.20
C ARG A 603 9.28 -25.16 17.99
N SER A 604 9.25 -24.29 17.00
CA SER A 604 8.32 -24.41 15.87
C SER A 604 8.85 -25.26 14.70
N ASN A 605 10.07 -25.82 14.82
CA ASN A 605 10.77 -26.51 13.73
C ASN A 605 10.82 -25.68 12.41
N ARG A 606 10.68 -24.35 12.50
CA ARG A 606 10.66 -23.38 11.37
C ARG A 606 12.07 -23.10 10.83
N SER A 607 12.97 -24.08 10.96
CA SER A 607 14.43 -24.01 10.84
C SER A 607 14.96 -23.76 9.41
N LEU A 608 14.13 -23.30 8.47
CA LEU A 608 14.52 -23.14 7.07
C LEU A 608 15.00 -21.72 6.72
N VAL A 609 14.75 -20.72 7.57
CA VAL A 609 15.25 -19.34 7.37
C VAL A 609 16.41 -19.08 8.32
N PRO A 610 17.56 -18.55 7.86
CA PRO A 610 18.71 -18.27 8.72
C PRO A 610 18.32 -17.42 9.94
N GLU A 611 18.74 -17.84 11.14
CA GLU A 611 18.42 -17.19 12.43
C GLU A 611 18.66 -15.67 12.42
N LYS A 612 19.80 -15.23 11.86
CA LYS A 612 20.18 -13.81 11.76
C LYS A 612 19.32 -12.98 10.78
N GLN A 613 18.53 -13.62 9.93
CA GLN A 613 17.63 -12.96 8.98
C GLN A 613 16.20 -12.86 9.53
N SER A 614 15.86 -13.70 10.51
CA SER A 614 14.52 -13.77 11.09
C SER A 614 14.38 -12.92 12.36
N LEU A 615 15.44 -12.74 13.15
CA LEU A 615 15.40 -11.95 14.38
C LEU A 615 16.63 -11.05 14.48
N PHE A 616 16.45 -9.73 14.43
CA PHE A 616 17.56 -8.78 14.48
C PHE A 616 17.18 -7.41 15.04
N ALA A 617 18.10 -6.81 15.79
CA ALA A 617 18.01 -5.41 16.19
C ALA A 617 18.26 -4.50 14.98
N THR A 618 17.62 -3.33 14.97
CA THR A 618 17.76 -2.35 13.90
C THR A 618 17.85 -0.94 14.45
N LYS A 619 18.47 -0.06 13.67
CA LYS A 619 18.57 1.39 13.87
C LYS A 619 18.12 2.10 12.59
N PRO A 620 17.73 3.38 12.64
CA PRO A 620 17.41 4.11 11.42
C PRO A 620 18.61 4.16 10.47
N GLY A 621 18.47 3.55 9.30
CA GLY A 621 19.46 3.57 8.22
C GLY A 621 19.26 4.76 7.27
N GLY A 622 20.25 5.01 6.40
CA GLY A 622 20.13 6.00 5.33
C GLY A 622 19.32 5.52 4.11
N GLY A 623 18.95 6.45 3.23
CA GLY A 623 18.17 6.20 2.02
C GLY A 623 18.93 5.59 0.83
N ALA A 624 18.35 5.69 -0.35
CA ALA A 624 18.89 5.17 -1.60
C ALA A 624 20.15 5.94 -2.05
N LEU A 625 21.10 5.22 -2.66
CA LEU A 625 22.43 5.75 -3.00
C LEU A 625 22.95 5.14 -4.30
N VAL A 626 23.75 5.91 -5.03
CA VAL A 626 24.57 5.42 -6.15
C VAL A 626 26.01 5.23 -5.66
N PHE A 627 26.63 4.10 -5.97
CA PHE A 627 28.04 3.84 -5.70
C PHE A 627 28.88 3.85 -6.99
N LEU A 628 30.00 4.54 -6.94
CA LEU A 628 31.04 4.50 -7.96
C LEU A 628 32.30 3.85 -7.38
N GLU A 629 32.91 2.93 -8.10
CA GLU A 629 34.21 2.38 -7.72
C GLU A 629 35.28 3.49 -7.80
N ALA A 630 36.04 3.64 -6.72
CA ALA A 630 36.99 4.74 -6.50
C ALA A 630 38.31 4.60 -7.25
#